data_AF-A0A8H8WZ35-F1
#
_entry.id   AF-A0A8H8WZ35-F1
#
_cell.length_a   1.000
_cell.length_b   1.000
_cell.length_c   1.000
_cell.angle_alpha   90.00
_cell.angle_beta   90.00
_cell.angle_gamma   90.00
#
_symmetry.space_group_name_H-M   'P 1'
#
loop_
_entity.id
_entity.type
_entity.pdbx_description
1 polymer ?
#
loop_
_entity_poly.entity_id
_entity_poly.type
_entity_poly.pdbx_seq_one_letter_code
_entity_poly.pdbx_strand_id
1 'polypeptide(L)'
;MILTTFLALSLAAGPAAEAAAALVRDGATRLQLGLHDGLTAAAASTASAHEMPVYRPEARAVSNWRSETRDGLLPLSLAWTAWAAPADPAFVARCVKLNNYWCIKRARWDGEIGGDQEGHTGFATAGQGADAAVSLLRRYYGEYGRRSALAIVRRWAPAECAAPVAIRGGPVRAAARPATPALAALAPQGLGRTLRARFLATHGRGGAPRRVARAPVRPAAAARPVAGNALRVQPWSALARMQGRPRPPLRAVKAAPLPTIATGIGEAPRGAAAIEPGRILDGARLAAEAAALPTLAAVPASSLPPALRPPAPLCGSDEIRIQAYAARIAGSVGVKPGDDLGLFTADGQATARLAPVLLAMSSVELGALRASPALVAAAIARADTERTAARRQAEAGPPPAP
;
A
#
# COMPACT_ATOMS: atom_id res chain seq x y z
N MET A 1 -67.89 53.46 45.07
CA MET A 1 -66.51 53.62 45.55
C MET A 1 -65.56 52.44 45.24
N ILE A 2 -66.04 51.28 44.77
CA ILE A 2 -65.18 50.11 44.49
C ILE A 2 -64.58 50.12 43.07
N LEU A 3 -65.21 50.81 42.11
CA LEU A 3 -64.71 50.89 40.73
C LEU A 3 -63.47 51.78 40.58
N THR A 4 -63.32 52.79 41.44
CA THR A 4 -62.20 53.74 41.43
C THR A 4 -60.90 53.15 41.97
N THR A 5 -60.98 52.18 42.88
CA THR A 5 -59.80 51.49 43.45
C THR A 5 -59.21 50.44 42.50
N PHE A 6 -60.01 49.80 41.65
CA PHE A 6 -59.49 48.86 40.66
C PHE A 6 -58.82 49.56 39.46
N LEU A 7 -59.37 50.70 39.00
CA LEU A 7 -58.77 51.47 37.91
C LEU A 7 -57.41 52.09 38.30
N ALA A 8 -57.25 52.50 39.56
CA ALA A 8 -55.99 53.03 40.08
C ALA A 8 -54.88 51.95 40.20
N LEU A 9 -55.25 50.70 40.46
CA LEU A 9 -54.29 49.59 40.50
C LEU A 9 -53.83 49.14 39.11
N SER A 10 -54.69 49.28 38.09
CA SER A 10 -54.35 48.96 36.69
C SER A 10 -53.43 50.00 36.04
N LEU A 11 -53.51 51.27 36.46
CA LEU A 11 -52.69 52.36 35.92
C LEU A 11 -51.30 52.46 36.58
N ALA A 12 -51.10 51.90 37.77
CA ALA A 12 -49.81 51.92 38.47
C ALA A 12 -48.83 50.81 37.99
N ALA A 13 -49.33 49.78 37.30
CA ALA A 13 -48.50 48.67 36.81
C ALA A 13 -48.03 48.84 35.35
N GLY A 14 -48.61 49.77 34.58
CA GLY A 14 -48.32 49.94 33.15
C GLY A 14 -46.85 50.26 32.82
N PRO A 15 -46.31 51.42 33.24
CA PRO A 15 -44.99 51.85 32.81
C PRO A 15 -43.85 51.03 33.44
N ALA A 16 -44.04 50.54 34.67
CA ALA A 16 -43.04 49.73 35.36
C ALA A 16 -42.97 48.28 34.81
N ALA A 17 -44.10 47.68 34.46
CA ALA A 17 -44.13 46.36 33.83
C ALA A 17 -43.64 46.41 32.37
N GLU A 18 -43.94 47.49 31.63
CA GLU A 18 -43.38 47.70 30.29
C GLU A 18 -41.88 47.94 30.31
N ALA A 19 -41.36 48.71 31.28
CA ALA A 19 -39.93 48.90 31.47
C ALA A 19 -39.21 47.59 31.85
N ALA A 20 -39.81 46.78 32.73
CA ALA A 20 -39.29 45.46 33.07
C ALA A 20 -39.30 44.50 31.86
N ALA A 21 -40.38 44.50 31.07
CA ALA A 21 -40.47 43.70 29.84
C ALA A 21 -39.50 44.18 28.75
N ALA A 22 -39.18 45.47 28.70
CA ALA A 22 -38.15 46.02 27.81
C ALA A 22 -36.74 45.57 28.25
N LEU A 23 -36.43 45.63 29.55
CA LEU A 23 -35.16 45.16 30.12
C LEU A 23 -34.94 43.66 29.92
N VAL A 24 -35.98 42.84 30.07
CA VAL A 24 -35.91 41.39 29.83
C VAL A 24 -35.68 41.09 28.34
N ARG A 25 -36.37 41.81 27.44
CA ARG A 25 -36.14 41.67 25.99
C ARG A 25 -34.74 42.10 25.57
N ASP A 26 -34.24 43.20 26.13
CA ASP A 26 -32.90 43.71 25.85
C ASP A 26 -31.80 42.80 26.44
N GLY A 27 -32.06 42.19 27.61
CA GLY A 27 -31.21 41.14 28.18
C GLY A 27 -31.18 39.87 27.31
N ALA A 28 -32.33 39.45 26.77
CA ALA A 28 -32.42 38.28 25.90
C ALA A 28 -31.73 38.51 24.55
N THR A 29 -31.86 39.69 23.93
CA THR A 29 -31.15 40.03 22.69
C THR A 29 -29.65 40.14 22.92
N ARG A 30 -29.18 40.72 24.03
CA ARG A 30 -27.75 40.77 24.36
C ARG A 30 -27.16 39.38 24.64
N LEU A 31 -27.91 38.50 25.31
CA LEU A 31 -27.51 37.09 25.49
C LEU A 31 -27.45 36.36 24.15
N GLN A 32 -28.41 36.57 23.26
CA GLN A 32 -28.45 35.94 21.95
C GLN A 32 -27.34 36.45 21.01
N LEU A 33 -27.05 37.75 21.04
CA LEU A 33 -25.91 38.36 20.35
C LEU A 33 -24.59 37.87 20.94
N GLY A 34 -24.44 37.84 22.26
CA GLY A 34 -23.24 37.32 22.92
C GLY A 34 -23.00 35.83 22.67
N LEU A 35 -24.07 35.04 22.56
CA LEU A 35 -23.97 33.63 22.19
C LEU A 35 -23.60 33.48 20.71
N HIS A 36 -24.16 34.30 19.83
CA HIS A 36 -23.83 34.31 18.40
C HIS A 36 -22.39 34.78 18.15
N ASP A 37 -21.96 35.84 18.84
CA ASP A 37 -20.59 36.36 18.81
C ASP A 37 -19.61 35.33 19.43
N GLY A 38 -20.02 34.63 20.49
CA GLY A 38 -19.26 33.53 21.08
C GLY A 38 -19.12 32.33 20.13
N LEU A 39 -20.21 31.95 19.44
CA LEU A 39 -20.21 30.87 18.43
C LEU A 39 -19.43 31.25 17.17
N THR A 40 -19.50 32.49 16.72
CA THR A 40 -18.73 32.99 15.56
C THR A 40 -17.26 33.19 15.91
N ALA A 41 -16.91 33.65 17.12
CA ALA A 41 -15.54 33.70 17.61
C ALA A 41 -14.95 32.30 17.83
N ALA A 42 -15.75 31.35 18.32
CA ALA A 42 -15.35 29.95 18.41
C ALA A 42 -15.15 29.34 17.00
N ALA A 43 -16.06 29.63 16.06
CA ALA A 43 -15.94 29.21 14.67
C ALA A 43 -14.70 29.82 13.97
N ALA A 44 -14.39 31.08 14.25
CA ALA A 44 -13.20 31.78 13.76
C ALA A 44 -11.91 31.26 14.40
N SER A 45 -11.97 30.80 15.66
CA SER A 45 -10.84 30.16 16.34
C SER A 45 -10.60 28.72 15.87
N THR A 46 -11.64 28.03 15.38
CA THR A 46 -11.53 26.73 14.70
C THR A 46 -11.22 26.84 13.21
N ALA A 47 -11.36 28.03 12.62
CA ALA A 47 -10.84 28.34 11.29
C ALA A 47 -9.31 28.54 11.37
N SER A 48 -8.61 27.52 11.89
CA SER A 48 -7.26 27.25 11.42
C SER A 48 -7.35 27.25 9.91
N ALA A 49 -6.66 28.18 9.24
CA ALA A 49 -6.47 28.13 7.81
C ALA A 49 -6.20 26.66 7.44
N HIS A 50 -7.06 26.06 6.62
CA HIS A 50 -6.88 24.70 6.17
C HIS A 50 -5.58 24.67 5.38
N GLU A 51 -4.47 24.42 6.09
CA GLU A 51 -3.16 24.29 5.49
C GLU A 51 -3.29 23.16 4.47
N MET A 52 -2.93 23.46 3.22
CA MET A 52 -2.99 22.45 2.18
C MET A 52 -2.17 21.24 2.63
N PRO A 53 -2.73 20.02 2.59
CA PRO A 53 -2.01 18.85 3.07
C PRO A 53 -0.78 18.61 2.21
N VAL A 54 0.39 18.66 2.84
CA VAL A 54 1.68 18.35 2.23
C VAL A 54 2.20 17.01 2.75
N TYR A 55 2.82 16.22 1.87
CA TYR A 55 3.58 15.04 2.26
C TYR A 55 4.96 15.45 2.83
N ARG A 56 5.29 14.96 4.02
CA ARG A 56 6.55 15.22 4.74
C ARG A 56 7.44 13.96 4.68
N PRO A 57 8.49 13.93 3.82
CA PRO A 57 9.32 12.73 3.64
C PRO A 57 10.03 12.26 4.91
N GLU A 58 10.43 13.19 5.77
CA GLU A 58 11.16 12.92 7.02
C GLU A 58 10.24 12.18 8.01
N ALA A 59 8.99 12.62 8.11
CA ALA A 59 7.96 11.99 8.93
C ALA A 59 7.31 10.77 8.27
N ARG A 60 7.53 10.58 6.96
CA ARG A 60 6.86 9.60 6.10
C ARG A 60 5.34 9.66 6.25
N ALA A 61 4.80 10.88 6.23
CA ALA A 61 3.41 11.14 6.57
C ALA A 61 2.85 12.34 5.80
N VAL A 62 1.54 12.36 5.59
CA VAL A 62 0.81 13.55 5.15
C VAL A 62 0.50 14.41 6.38
N SER A 63 0.76 15.70 6.31
CA SER A 63 0.61 16.65 7.43
C SER A 63 -0.73 16.60 8.19
N ASN A 64 -1.85 16.35 7.51
CA ASN A 64 -3.19 16.25 8.11
C ASN A 64 -3.60 14.83 8.57
N TRP A 65 -2.70 13.84 8.56
CA TRP A 65 -3.09 12.45 8.78
C TRP A 65 -3.78 12.19 10.11
N ARG A 66 -3.45 12.96 11.16
CA ARG A 66 -4.07 12.81 12.49
C ARG A 66 -5.53 13.23 12.49
N SER A 67 -5.90 14.34 11.83
CA SER A 67 -7.30 14.77 11.75
C SER A 67 -8.13 13.80 10.91
N GLU A 68 -7.58 13.37 9.77
CA GLU A 68 -8.22 12.35 8.91
C GLU A 68 -8.41 11.03 9.68
N THR A 69 -7.44 10.63 10.50
CA THR A 69 -7.53 9.45 11.37
C THR A 69 -8.68 9.55 12.37
N ARG A 70 -8.80 10.69 13.06
CA ARG A 70 -9.86 10.94 14.05
C ARG A 70 -11.25 10.76 13.45
N ASP A 71 -11.43 11.29 12.23
CA ASP A 71 -12.74 11.42 11.60
C ASP A 71 -13.05 10.21 10.68
N GLY A 72 -12.02 9.53 10.17
CA GLY A 72 -12.12 8.51 9.14
C GLY A 72 -11.92 7.06 9.60
N LEU A 73 -11.42 6.81 10.82
CA LEU A 73 -11.10 5.45 11.30
C LEU A 73 -11.91 5.00 12.51
N LEU A 74 -12.01 3.67 12.64
CA LEU A 74 -12.62 2.95 13.76
C LEU A 74 -11.63 1.91 14.34
N PRO A 75 -11.79 1.48 15.60
CA PRO A 75 -12.75 1.99 16.59
C PRO A 75 -12.41 3.42 17.04
N LEU A 76 -13.44 4.20 17.40
CA LEU A 76 -13.28 5.63 17.73
C LEU A 76 -12.28 5.87 18.85
N SER A 77 -12.24 5.00 19.87
CA SER A 77 -11.29 5.13 20.97
C SER A 77 -9.82 5.09 20.50
N LEU A 78 -9.49 4.17 19.58
CA LEU A 78 -8.14 4.07 19.02
C LEU A 78 -7.84 5.20 18.03
N ALA A 79 -8.82 5.61 17.23
CA ALA A 79 -8.69 6.75 16.33
C ALA A 79 -8.40 8.04 17.09
N TRP A 80 -9.12 8.28 18.20
CA TRP A 80 -8.90 9.44 19.07
C TRP A 80 -7.57 9.37 19.80
N THR A 81 -7.15 8.18 20.23
CA THR A 81 -5.82 7.97 20.82
C THR A 81 -4.72 8.31 19.80
N ALA A 82 -4.85 7.81 18.57
CA ALA A 82 -3.91 8.12 17.50
C ALA A 82 -3.92 9.61 17.11
N TRP A 83 -5.04 10.30 17.22
CA TRP A 83 -5.12 11.75 16.99
C TRP A 83 -4.45 12.56 18.10
N ALA A 84 -4.69 12.24 19.37
CA ALA A 84 -4.24 13.03 20.51
C ALA A 84 -2.81 12.70 20.97
N ALA A 85 -2.28 11.53 20.62
CA ALA A 85 -0.98 11.09 21.12
C ALA A 85 0.17 12.02 20.64
N PRO A 86 1.11 12.40 21.53
CA PRO A 86 2.25 13.25 21.18
C PRO A 86 3.26 12.54 20.25
N ALA A 87 3.27 11.21 20.28
CA ALA A 87 4.05 10.35 19.39
C ALA A 87 3.14 9.32 18.72
N ASP A 88 3.60 8.75 17.60
CA ASP A 88 2.85 7.76 16.85
C ASP A 88 2.70 6.46 17.67
N PRO A 89 1.47 6.05 18.02
CA PRO A 89 1.26 4.80 18.74
C PRO A 89 1.67 3.58 17.89
N ALA A 90 2.17 2.53 18.54
CA ALA A 90 2.67 1.33 17.85
C ALA A 90 1.59 0.59 17.01
N PHE A 91 0.31 0.78 17.32
CA PHE A 91 -0.79 0.19 16.57
C PHE A 91 -1.14 0.97 15.29
N VAL A 92 -0.59 2.18 15.10
CA VAL A 92 -0.83 2.98 13.90
C VAL A 92 0.01 2.43 12.75
N ALA A 93 -0.65 1.75 11.82
CA ALA A 93 -0.02 1.28 10.61
C ALA A 93 0.48 2.46 9.75
N ARG A 94 1.57 2.24 8.99
CA ARG A 94 2.15 3.25 8.10
C ARG A 94 1.13 3.93 7.18
N CYS A 95 0.17 3.16 6.64
CA CYS A 95 -0.74 3.65 5.62
C CYS A 95 -1.81 4.59 6.22
N VAL A 96 -2.03 4.55 7.55
CA VAL A 96 -2.82 5.55 8.27
C VAL A 96 -2.20 6.94 8.12
N LYS A 97 -0.87 7.03 8.29
CA LYS A 97 -0.11 8.28 8.15
C LYS A 97 -0.11 8.84 6.73
N LEU A 98 -0.55 8.06 5.75
CA LEU A 98 -0.59 8.40 4.34
C LEU A 98 -2.00 8.71 3.84
N ASN A 99 -3.00 8.77 4.72
CA ASN A 99 -4.42 8.85 4.36
C ASN A 99 -4.83 7.73 3.38
N ASN A 100 -4.18 6.57 3.47
CA ASN A 100 -4.30 5.47 2.53
C ASN A 100 -4.75 4.20 3.24
N TYR A 101 -6.03 4.11 3.55
CA TYR A 101 -6.55 3.05 4.43
C TYR A 101 -6.62 1.65 3.80
N TRP A 102 -6.15 1.51 2.55
CA TRP A 102 -6.07 0.25 1.80
C TRP A 102 -4.65 -0.05 1.28
N CYS A 103 -3.64 0.73 1.71
CA CYS A 103 -2.24 0.60 1.30
C CYS A 103 -2.05 0.53 -0.23
N ILE A 104 -2.78 1.35 -0.98
CA ILE A 104 -2.72 1.43 -2.43
C ILE A 104 -1.34 1.93 -2.88
N LYS A 105 -0.80 1.29 -3.92
CA LYS A 105 0.46 1.68 -4.53
C LYS A 105 0.30 2.86 -5.50
N ARG A 106 1.36 3.64 -5.65
CA ARG A 106 1.43 4.82 -6.52
C ARG A 106 1.05 4.51 -7.96
N ALA A 107 0.17 5.33 -8.50
CA ALA A 107 -0.25 5.25 -9.89
C ALA A 107 -0.67 6.61 -10.48
N ARG A 108 -0.32 7.73 -9.82
CA ARG A 108 -0.83 9.08 -10.12
C ARG A 108 -2.35 9.15 -9.93
N TRP A 109 -2.77 8.76 -8.74
CA TRP A 109 -4.16 8.86 -8.33
C TRP A 109 -4.58 10.32 -8.16
N ASP A 110 -5.89 10.59 -8.26
CA ASP A 110 -6.40 11.88 -7.81
C ASP A 110 -6.09 12.08 -6.31
N GLY A 111 -5.68 13.29 -5.95
CA GLY A 111 -5.21 13.60 -4.61
C GLY A 111 -3.86 12.98 -4.19
N GLU A 112 -3.11 12.33 -5.09
CA GLU A 112 -1.74 11.86 -4.79
C GLU A 112 -0.80 13.07 -4.59
N ILE A 113 -0.31 13.23 -3.36
CA ILE A 113 0.60 14.32 -2.96
C ILE A 113 1.99 13.83 -2.53
N GLY A 114 2.21 12.51 -2.55
CA GLY A 114 3.49 11.92 -2.21
C GLY A 114 3.42 10.40 -2.08
N GLY A 115 4.46 9.82 -1.47
CA GLY A 115 4.46 8.40 -1.15
C GLY A 115 5.71 7.95 -0.43
N ASP A 116 5.61 6.80 0.23
CA ASP A 116 6.71 6.21 0.99
C ASP A 116 7.71 5.46 0.09
N GLN A 117 8.78 4.95 0.71
CA GLN A 117 9.83 4.20 0.01
C GLN A 117 9.36 2.83 -0.51
N GLU A 118 8.23 2.32 -0.02
CA GLU A 118 7.61 1.07 -0.48
C GLU A 118 6.55 1.32 -1.57
N GLY A 119 6.41 2.57 -2.01
CA GLY A 119 5.53 2.98 -3.07
C GLY A 119 4.06 3.05 -2.65
N HIS A 120 3.73 3.17 -1.37
CA HIS A 120 2.38 3.52 -0.93
C HIS A 120 2.09 4.98 -1.26
N THR A 121 0.90 5.25 -1.78
CA THR A 121 0.44 6.60 -2.07
C THR A 121 0.13 7.36 -0.78
N GLY A 122 0.60 8.62 -0.69
CA GLY A 122 0.08 9.62 0.25
C GLY A 122 -1.02 10.43 -0.42
N PHE A 123 -2.24 10.38 0.13
CA PHE A 123 -3.38 11.12 -0.37
C PHE A 123 -3.60 12.42 0.41
N ALA A 124 -4.06 13.48 -0.27
CA ALA A 124 -4.42 14.74 0.37
C ALA A 124 -5.56 14.56 1.39
N THR A 125 -6.51 13.67 1.11
CA THR A 125 -7.61 13.30 2.02
C THR A 125 -7.81 11.79 2.07
N ALA A 126 -8.36 11.27 3.17
CA ALA A 126 -8.73 9.86 3.25
C ALA A 126 -9.86 9.52 2.27
N GLY A 127 -10.72 10.49 1.94
CA GLY A 127 -11.76 10.38 0.92
C GLY A 127 -11.19 10.00 -0.44
N GLN A 128 -10.14 10.68 -0.90
CA GLN A 128 -9.46 10.37 -2.16
C GLN A 128 -8.78 8.99 -2.13
N GLY A 129 -8.23 8.59 -0.97
CA GLY A 129 -7.74 7.22 -0.78
C GLY A 129 -8.84 6.16 -0.93
N ALA A 130 -10.04 6.45 -0.44
CA ALA A 130 -11.21 5.58 -0.60
C ALA A 130 -11.71 5.55 -2.06
N ASP A 131 -11.72 6.69 -2.75
CA ASP A 131 -12.09 6.78 -4.16
C ASP A 131 -11.14 5.96 -5.05
N ALA A 132 -9.84 6.02 -4.75
CA ALA A 132 -8.83 5.18 -5.40
C ALA A 132 -9.08 3.69 -5.14
N ALA A 133 -9.49 3.30 -3.93
CA ALA A 133 -9.78 1.90 -3.61
C ALA A 133 -10.98 1.36 -4.41
N VAL A 134 -12.07 2.13 -4.46
CA VAL A 134 -13.27 1.79 -5.26
C VAL A 134 -12.91 1.69 -6.74
N SER A 135 -12.19 2.66 -7.27
CA SER A 135 -11.75 2.71 -8.67
C SER A 135 -10.84 1.53 -9.03
N LEU A 136 -9.92 1.17 -8.13
CA LEU A 136 -9.00 0.06 -8.34
C LEU A 136 -9.73 -1.28 -8.34
N LEU A 137 -10.65 -1.51 -7.40
CA LEU A 137 -11.47 -2.74 -7.38
C LEU A 137 -12.36 -2.84 -8.62
N ARG A 138 -12.96 -1.73 -9.06
CA ARG A 138 -13.75 -1.67 -10.29
C ARG A 138 -12.92 -2.09 -11.51
N ARG A 139 -11.70 -1.55 -11.65
CA ARG A 139 -10.77 -1.92 -12.70
C ARG A 139 -10.37 -3.39 -12.63
N TYR A 140 -10.13 -3.91 -11.41
CA TYR A 140 -9.79 -5.32 -11.23
C TYR A 140 -10.93 -6.23 -11.65
N TYR A 141 -12.17 -5.88 -11.30
CA TYR A 141 -13.37 -6.65 -11.62
C TYR A 141 -13.72 -6.62 -13.10
N GLY A 142 -13.78 -5.41 -13.67
CA GLY A 142 -14.23 -5.17 -15.04
C GLY A 142 -13.13 -5.42 -16.06
N GLU A 143 -12.05 -4.65 -16.00
CA GLU A 143 -10.99 -4.67 -17.02
C GLU A 143 -10.09 -5.91 -16.91
N TYR A 144 -9.77 -6.36 -15.69
CA TYR A 144 -8.85 -7.48 -15.47
C TYR A 144 -9.53 -8.82 -15.15
N GLY A 145 -10.86 -8.86 -15.09
CA GLY A 145 -11.63 -10.08 -14.82
C GLY A 145 -11.29 -10.76 -13.48
N ARG A 146 -10.76 -10.02 -12.51
CA ARG A 146 -10.41 -10.53 -11.17
C ARG A 146 -11.63 -10.45 -10.27
N ARG A 147 -12.47 -11.48 -10.31
CA ARG A 147 -13.76 -11.50 -9.61
C ARG A 147 -13.75 -12.19 -8.25
N SER A 148 -12.75 -13.02 -7.96
CA SER A 148 -12.63 -13.68 -6.66
C SER A 148 -11.69 -12.94 -5.72
N ALA A 149 -11.89 -13.09 -4.41
CA ALA A 149 -11.00 -12.50 -3.41
C ALA A 149 -9.55 -12.95 -3.61
N LEU A 150 -9.32 -14.22 -3.92
CA LEU A 150 -7.98 -14.73 -4.16
C LEU A 150 -7.31 -14.07 -5.37
N ALA A 151 -8.07 -13.87 -6.45
CA ALA A 151 -7.56 -13.24 -7.67
C ALA A 151 -7.23 -11.75 -7.44
N ILE A 152 -8.05 -11.05 -6.66
CA ILE A 152 -7.82 -9.66 -6.26
C ILE A 152 -6.58 -9.56 -5.36
N VAL A 153 -6.52 -10.33 -4.26
CA VAL A 153 -5.42 -10.25 -3.27
C VAL A 153 -4.07 -10.58 -3.89
N ARG A 154 -3.99 -11.60 -4.76
CA ARG A 154 -2.72 -11.94 -5.44
C ARG A 154 -2.16 -10.80 -6.28
N ARG A 155 -3.01 -9.88 -6.75
CA ARG A 155 -2.60 -8.67 -7.45
C ARG A 155 -2.40 -7.49 -6.51
N TRP A 156 -3.23 -7.38 -5.47
CA TRP A 156 -3.21 -6.29 -4.49
C TRP A 156 -1.97 -6.33 -3.60
N ALA A 157 -1.70 -7.50 -3.02
CA ALA A 157 -0.60 -7.76 -2.10
C ALA A 157 0.14 -9.04 -2.53
N PRO A 158 0.91 -8.97 -3.64
CA PRO A 158 1.60 -10.14 -4.20
C PRO A 158 2.57 -10.76 -3.20
N ALA A 159 2.90 -12.04 -3.41
CA ALA A 159 3.97 -12.70 -2.67
C ALA A 159 5.30 -11.98 -2.95
N GLU A 160 6.09 -11.75 -1.91
CA GLU A 160 7.42 -11.15 -2.06
C GLU A 160 8.43 -12.19 -2.57
N CYS A 161 8.11 -13.47 -2.35
CA CYS A 161 8.85 -14.58 -2.92
C CYS A 161 8.34 -14.86 -4.35
N ALA A 162 9.04 -14.35 -5.36
CA ALA A 162 8.73 -14.69 -6.74
C ALA A 162 8.97 -16.18 -7.01
N ALA A 163 7.90 -16.98 -7.16
CA ALA A 163 8.00 -18.25 -7.85
C ALA A 163 8.38 -17.97 -9.32
N PRO A 164 9.31 -18.72 -9.95
CA PRO A 164 9.56 -18.56 -11.37
C PRO A 164 8.26 -18.84 -12.13
N VAL A 165 7.74 -17.81 -12.78
CA VAL A 165 6.60 -17.93 -13.69
C VAL A 165 7.00 -18.92 -14.78
N ALA A 166 6.39 -20.11 -14.78
CA ALA A 166 6.49 -21.04 -15.89
C ALA A 166 5.86 -20.37 -17.10
N ILE A 167 6.72 -19.82 -17.98
CA ILE A 167 6.29 -19.34 -19.29
C ILE A 167 5.76 -20.56 -20.05
N ARG A 168 4.44 -20.64 -20.22
CA ARG A 168 3.83 -21.53 -21.21
C ARG A 168 4.16 -20.96 -22.60
N GLY A 169 5.01 -21.65 -23.35
CA GLY A 169 5.18 -21.39 -24.79
C GLY A 169 6.40 -22.03 -25.44
N GLY A 170 6.17 -23.14 -26.18
CA GLY A 170 7.02 -23.60 -27.29
C GLY A 170 7.80 -24.90 -27.06
N PRO A 171 7.86 -25.83 -28.05
CA PRO A 171 8.63 -27.05 -27.92
C PRO A 171 10.12 -26.71 -27.85
N VAL A 172 10.74 -27.01 -26.71
CA VAL A 172 12.19 -26.89 -26.56
C VAL A 172 12.82 -28.01 -27.37
N ARG A 173 13.42 -27.67 -28.52
CA ARG A 173 14.36 -28.57 -29.20
C ARG A 173 15.51 -28.85 -28.24
N ALA A 174 15.68 -30.11 -27.88
CA ALA A 174 16.78 -30.60 -27.07
C ALA A 174 18.11 -30.09 -27.65
N ALA A 175 18.87 -29.36 -26.84
CA ALA A 175 20.23 -28.98 -27.21
C ALA A 175 21.09 -30.25 -27.28
N ALA A 176 21.66 -30.52 -28.45
CA ALA A 176 22.54 -31.66 -28.67
C ALA A 176 23.79 -31.57 -27.77
N ARG A 177 24.11 -32.69 -27.11
CA ARG A 177 25.29 -32.87 -26.26
C ARG A 177 26.56 -32.91 -27.13
N PRO A 178 27.67 -32.23 -26.77
CA PRO A 178 28.90 -32.33 -27.54
C PRO A 178 29.48 -33.74 -27.49
N ALA A 179 29.98 -34.22 -28.63
CA ALA A 179 30.32 -35.63 -28.85
C ALA A 179 31.70 -36.06 -28.33
N THR A 180 32.58 -35.15 -27.88
CA THR A 180 33.90 -35.55 -27.34
C THR A 180 34.49 -34.54 -26.33
N PRO A 181 35.36 -34.98 -25.40
CA PRO A 181 35.96 -34.13 -24.36
C PRO A 181 36.93 -33.06 -24.90
N ALA A 182 37.58 -33.31 -26.05
CA ALA A 182 38.46 -32.32 -26.69
C ALA A 182 37.69 -31.06 -27.15
N LEU A 183 36.44 -31.22 -27.62
CA LEU A 183 35.58 -30.11 -28.04
C LEU A 183 35.01 -29.31 -26.85
N ALA A 184 34.88 -29.93 -25.67
CA ALA A 184 34.46 -29.25 -24.45
C ALA A 184 35.57 -28.35 -23.87
N ALA A 185 36.85 -28.73 -24.04
CA ALA A 185 37.98 -27.91 -23.61
C ALA A 185 38.21 -26.67 -24.49
N LEU A 186 37.99 -26.79 -25.81
CA LEU A 186 38.11 -25.69 -26.76
C LEU A 186 36.91 -24.72 -26.79
N ALA A 187 35.72 -25.19 -26.42
CA ALA A 187 34.51 -24.37 -26.38
C ALA A 187 33.58 -24.83 -25.23
N PRO A 188 33.85 -24.42 -23.98
CA PRO A 188 33.10 -24.88 -22.80
C PRO A 188 31.61 -24.48 -22.80
N GLN A 189 31.21 -23.49 -23.61
CA GLN A 189 29.80 -23.12 -23.82
C GLN A 189 29.22 -23.62 -25.16
N GLY A 190 29.91 -24.53 -25.85
CA GLY A 190 29.52 -25.08 -27.14
C GLY A 190 29.85 -24.17 -28.34
N LEU A 191 30.14 -24.78 -29.50
CA LEU A 191 30.55 -24.05 -30.72
C LEU A 191 29.50 -23.04 -31.22
N GLY A 192 28.22 -23.27 -30.91
CA GLY A 192 27.10 -22.40 -31.29
C GLY A 192 27.09 -21.02 -30.63
N ARG A 193 27.92 -20.78 -29.60
CA ARG A 193 28.05 -19.48 -28.94
C ARG A 193 29.28 -18.66 -29.36
N THR A 194 30.08 -19.18 -30.28
CA THR A 194 31.22 -18.43 -30.83
C THR A 194 30.76 -17.28 -31.71
N LEU A 195 31.56 -16.20 -31.78
CA LEU A 195 31.27 -15.05 -32.65
C LEU A 195 31.14 -15.47 -34.12
N ARG A 196 31.95 -16.43 -34.56
CA ARG A 196 31.88 -16.99 -35.92
C ARG A 196 30.56 -17.72 -36.18
N ALA A 197 30.05 -18.49 -35.22
CA ALA A 197 28.75 -19.17 -35.37
C ALA A 197 27.58 -18.15 -35.40
N ARG A 198 27.64 -17.10 -34.59
CA ARG A 198 26.64 -16.00 -34.65
C ARG A 198 26.72 -15.21 -35.96
N PHE A 199 27.93 -14.95 -36.44
CA PHE A 199 28.16 -14.29 -37.72
C PHE A 199 27.62 -15.11 -38.88
N LEU A 200 27.88 -16.42 -38.92
CA LEU A 200 27.34 -17.32 -39.94
C LEU A 200 25.82 -17.53 -39.80
N ALA A 201 25.26 -17.52 -38.59
CA ALA A 201 23.80 -17.58 -38.40
C ALA A 201 23.09 -16.30 -38.87
N THR A 202 23.79 -15.16 -38.85
CA THR A 202 23.28 -13.87 -39.34
C THR A 202 23.60 -13.62 -40.82
N HIS A 203 24.62 -14.28 -41.38
CA HIS A 203 25.14 -14.03 -42.74
C HIS A 203 25.24 -15.31 -43.61
N GLY A 204 24.60 -16.40 -43.20
CA GLY A 204 24.58 -17.69 -43.90
C GLY A 204 23.65 -17.67 -45.11
N ARG A 205 24.13 -18.21 -46.24
CA ARG A 205 23.53 -18.16 -47.57
C ARG A 205 22.18 -18.89 -47.69
N GLY A 206 21.19 -18.22 -48.31
CA GLY A 206 20.21 -18.84 -49.21
C GLY A 206 18.72 -18.70 -48.84
N GLY A 207 18.04 -17.66 -49.35
CA GLY A 207 16.57 -17.55 -49.33
C GLY A 207 16.08 -16.12 -49.54
N ALA A 208 15.79 -15.74 -50.78
CA ALA A 208 15.61 -14.36 -51.26
C ALA A 208 14.46 -13.54 -50.62
N PRO A 209 14.61 -12.22 -50.41
CA PRO A 209 13.48 -11.31 -50.27
C PRO A 209 13.02 -10.83 -51.66
N ARG A 210 11.76 -11.14 -52.02
CA ARG A 210 11.11 -10.49 -53.17
C ARG A 210 10.98 -8.99 -52.90
N ARG A 211 11.70 -8.19 -53.67
CA ARG A 211 11.40 -6.78 -53.91
C ARG A 211 10.04 -6.68 -54.60
N VAL A 212 9.16 -5.83 -54.08
CA VAL A 212 8.19 -5.11 -54.91
C VAL A 212 8.51 -3.62 -54.79
N ALA A 213 8.39 -2.96 -55.93
CA ALA A 213 9.06 -1.76 -56.35
C ALA A 213 8.68 -0.46 -55.61
N ARG A 214 9.65 0.46 -55.63
CA ARG A 214 9.54 1.90 -55.34
C ARG A 214 8.82 2.65 -56.47
N ALA A 215 8.17 3.76 -56.12
CA ALA A 215 8.28 5.06 -56.82
C ALA A 215 7.77 6.22 -55.90
N PRO A 216 8.14 7.51 -56.13
CA PRO A 216 8.75 8.36 -55.08
C PRO A 216 8.13 9.77 -54.88
N VAL A 217 8.84 10.63 -54.09
CA VAL A 217 8.83 12.13 -54.02
C VAL A 217 7.92 12.73 -52.90
N ARG A 218 8.28 13.63 -51.95
CA ARG A 218 9.37 14.62 -51.69
C ARG A 218 9.55 14.85 -50.15
N PRO A 219 10.57 15.59 -49.67
CA PRO A 219 11.05 15.58 -48.28
C PRO A 219 10.56 16.76 -47.42
N ALA A 220 10.44 16.56 -46.10
CA ALA A 220 10.66 17.59 -45.08
C ALA A 220 10.73 16.99 -43.65
N ALA A 221 11.58 17.62 -42.83
CA ALA A 221 11.73 17.52 -41.37
C ALA A 221 12.48 16.31 -40.77
N ALA A 222 13.60 16.64 -40.13
CA ALA A 222 14.54 15.75 -39.47
C ALA A 222 13.91 15.02 -38.27
N ALA A 223 13.66 13.72 -38.42
CA ALA A 223 13.42 12.80 -37.32
C ALA A 223 14.71 12.06 -36.96
N ARG A 224 15.15 12.20 -35.70
CA ARG A 224 16.28 11.46 -35.11
C ARG A 224 15.99 9.95 -35.11
N PRO A 225 17.02 9.09 -35.25
CA PRO A 225 16.83 7.66 -35.43
C PRO A 225 16.29 6.97 -34.17
N VAL A 226 15.26 6.15 -34.38
CA VAL A 226 14.77 5.12 -33.47
C VAL A 226 15.85 4.04 -33.34
N ALA A 227 16.54 4.02 -32.21
CA ALA A 227 17.39 2.91 -31.81
C ALA A 227 16.53 1.88 -31.07
N GLY A 228 16.44 0.69 -31.66
CA GLY A 228 15.69 -0.44 -31.13
C GLY A 228 16.19 -0.91 -29.74
N ASN A 229 15.22 -1.35 -28.95
CA ASN A 229 15.30 -2.31 -27.84
C ASN A 229 16.70 -2.68 -27.34
N ALA A 230 17.35 -1.77 -26.62
CA ALA A 230 18.24 -2.13 -25.53
C ALA A 230 17.40 -2.08 -24.25
N LEU A 231 17.16 -3.23 -23.62
CA LEU A 231 16.63 -3.32 -22.26
C LEU A 231 17.56 -2.53 -21.34
N ARG A 232 17.23 -1.26 -21.09
CA ARG A 232 17.91 -0.46 -20.07
C ARG A 232 17.55 -1.08 -18.72
N VAL A 233 18.52 -1.77 -18.15
CA VAL A 233 18.50 -2.20 -16.75
C VAL A 233 18.25 -0.94 -15.91
N GLN A 234 17.06 -0.86 -15.32
CA GLN A 234 16.67 0.28 -14.50
C GLN A 234 17.59 0.36 -13.27
N PRO A 235 18.01 1.56 -12.84
CA PRO A 235 19.03 1.76 -11.81
C PRO A 235 18.67 1.22 -10.42
N TRP A 236 17.43 0.76 -10.21
CA TRP A 236 16.92 0.16 -8.97
C TRP A 236 16.73 -1.37 -9.05
N SER A 237 17.06 -2.00 -10.18
CA SER A 237 17.04 -3.47 -10.30
C SER A 237 18.07 -4.12 -9.37
N ALA A 238 17.81 -5.35 -8.91
CA ALA A 238 18.74 -6.11 -8.09
C ALA A 238 20.10 -6.33 -8.78
N LEU A 239 20.11 -6.40 -10.12
CA LEU A 239 21.33 -6.50 -10.93
C LEU A 239 22.19 -5.23 -10.87
N ALA A 240 21.58 -4.05 -10.80
CA ALA A 240 22.27 -2.77 -10.65
C ALA A 240 22.90 -2.61 -9.26
N ARG A 241 22.39 -3.31 -8.24
CA ARG A 241 22.92 -3.31 -6.86
C ARG A 241 24.10 -4.27 -6.64
N MET A 242 24.33 -5.20 -7.57
CA MET A 242 25.45 -6.16 -7.52
C MET A 242 26.72 -5.65 -8.21
N GLN A 243 26.65 -4.54 -8.97
CA GLN A 243 27.83 -3.89 -9.55
C GLN A 243 28.36 -2.83 -8.57
N GLY A 244 29.24 -3.28 -7.69
CA GLY A 244 29.67 -2.58 -6.48
C GLY A 244 30.37 -1.23 -6.71
N ARG A 245 30.26 -0.37 -5.70
CA ARG A 245 31.24 0.69 -5.40
C ARG A 245 31.98 0.29 -4.11
N PRO A 246 33.31 0.47 -4.03
CA PRO A 246 34.05 0.15 -2.81
C PRO A 246 33.62 1.08 -1.67
N ARG A 247 33.35 0.51 -0.49
CA ARG A 247 33.04 1.26 0.74
C ARG A 247 34.35 1.70 1.43
N PRO A 248 34.42 2.91 2.00
CA PRO A 248 35.54 3.30 2.86
C PRO A 248 35.48 2.56 4.22
N PRO A 249 36.61 2.34 4.90
CA PRO A 249 36.66 1.57 6.14
C PRO A 249 35.98 2.31 7.31
N LEU A 250 35.18 1.58 8.08
CA LEU A 250 34.53 2.07 9.30
C LEU A 250 35.52 2.10 10.47
N ARG A 251 35.57 3.23 11.18
CA ARG A 251 36.39 3.43 12.38
C ARG A 251 35.67 2.83 13.60
N ALA A 252 36.33 1.92 14.31
CA ALA A 252 35.76 1.28 15.50
C ALA A 252 35.60 2.28 16.66
N VAL A 253 34.41 2.35 17.25
CA VAL A 253 34.12 3.09 18.48
C VAL A 253 34.24 2.11 19.65
N LYS A 254 35.14 2.40 20.61
CA LYS A 254 35.26 1.64 21.87
C LYS A 254 34.14 2.06 22.82
N ALA A 255 33.36 1.10 23.30
CA ALA A 255 32.40 1.29 24.39
C ALA A 255 33.14 1.38 25.74
N ALA A 256 32.65 2.25 26.63
CA ALA A 256 33.14 2.37 28.00
C ALA A 256 32.59 1.22 28.89
N PRO A 257 33.34 0.74 29.89
CA PRO A 257 32.90 -0.36 30.75
C PRO A 257 31.89 0.13 31.81
N LEU A 258 30.85 -0.67 32.04
CA LEU A 258 29.88 -0.49 33.12
C LEU A 258 30.44 -0.99 34.47
N PRO A 259 30.01 -0.42 35.61
CA PRO A 259 30.54 -0.81 36.92
C PRO A 259 29.96 -2.14 37.43
N THR A 260 30.82 -2.87 38.13
CA THR A 260 30.59 -4.18 38.76
C THR A 260 29.69 -4.07 40.00
N ILE A 261 28.61 -4.85 40.06
CA ILE A 261 27.81 -5.03 41.28
C ILE A 261 28.15 -6.40 41.91
N ALA A 262 28.73 -6.29 43.11
CA ALA A 262 28.79 -7.20 44.26
C ALA A 262 28.64 -8.72 44.07
N THR A 263 29.70 -9.42 44.45
CA THR A 263 29.75 -10.83 44.87
C THR A 263 29.35 -11.02 46.34
N GLY A 264 28.52 -12.04 46.60
CA GLY A 264 28.75 -12.99 47.70
C GLY A 264 27.78 -12.98 48.88
N ILE A 265 26.85 -13.97 48.93
CA ILE A 265 26.43 -14.68 50.15
C ILE A 265 26.00 -16.12 49.74
N GLY A 266 26.55 -17.17 50.39
CA GLY A 266 26.49 -18.62 50.03
C GLY A 266 25.15 -19.34 50.30
N GLU A 267 25.00 -20.67 50.26
CA GLU A 267 25.86 -21.85 50.07
C GLU A 267 24.95 -23.03 49.61
N ALA A 268 25.52 -24.06 48.95
CA ALA A 268 24.86 -25.24 48.32
C ALA A 268 24.42 -26.33 49.38
N PRO A 269 23.77 -27.50 49.08
CA PRO A 269 23.81 -28.29 47.83
C PRO A 269 22.61 -29.24 47.45
N ARG A 270 22.81 -29.95 46.31
CA ARG A 270 22.12 -31.15 45.75
C ARG A 270 20.72 -30.95 45.13
N GLY A 271 20.37 -31.49 43.97
CA GLY A 271 21.04 -32.34 43.00
C GLY A 271 19.99 -32.83 41.98
N ALA A 272 20.01 -32.28 40.77
CA ALA A 272 19.34 -32.83 39.58
C ALA A 272 19.98 -32.11 38.37
N ALA A 273 20.43 -32.86 37.37
CA ALA A 273 21.10 -32.31 36.21
C ALA A 273 20.16 -31.39 35.41
N ALA A 274 20.29 -30.08 35.59
CA ALA A 274 19.64 -29.08 34.79
C ALA A 274 20.40 -28.93 33.46
N ILE A 275 19.68 -29.08 32.35
CA ILE A 275 20.17 -28.71 31.03
C ILE A 275 20.25 -27.18 31.00
N GLU A 276 21.46 -26.63 31.12
CA GLU A 276 21.72 -25.19 31.03
C GLU A 276 21.52 -24.70 29.58
N PRO A 277 20.48 -23.87 29.28
CA PRO A 277 20.21 -23.38 27.93
C PRO A 277 21.34 -22.51 27.35
N GLY A 278 22.15 -21.90 28.23
CA GLY A 278 23.23 -21.00 27.85
C GLY A 278 24.42 -21.69 27.17
N ARG A 279 24.62 -23.01 27.37
CA ARG A 279 25.70 -23.74 26.69
C ARG A 279 25.38 -24.11 25.24
N ILE A 280 24.11 -24.12 24.85
CA ILE A 280 23.67 -24.41 23.48
C ILE A 280 23.76 -23.15 22.59
N LEU A 281 23.84 -21.96 23.21
CA LEU A 281 23.88 -20.66 22.52
C LEU A 281 25.24 -19.96 22.64
N ASP A 282 26.33 -20.71 22.85
CA ASP A 282 27.67 -20.16 22.73
C ASP A 282 27.96 -19.89 21.24
N GLY A 283 27.70 -18.65 20.82
CA GLY A 283 27.84 -18.20 19.43
C GLY A 283 29.26 -18.36 18.88
N ALA A 284 30.29 -18.38 19.74
CA ALA A 284 31.67 -18.62 19.32
C ALA A 284 31.88 -20.09 18.95
N ARG A 285 31.32 -21.00 19.73
CA ARG A 285 31.34 -22.44 19.44
C ARG A 285 30.49 -22.79 18.22
N LEU A 286 29.29 -22.21 18.10
CA LEU A 286 28.44 -22.40 16.91
C LEU A 286 29.09 -21.86 15.63
N ALA A 287 29.79 -20.74 15.71
CA ALA A 287 30.56 -20.20 14.58
C ALA A 287 31.76 -21.10 14.23
N ALA A 288 32.45 -21.67 15.21
CA ALA A 288 33.55 -22.58 15.00
C ALA A 288 33.10 -23.94 14.41
N GLU A 289 31.98 -24.49 14.90
CA GLU A 289 31.36 -25.70 14.34
C GLU A 289 30.82 -25.43 12.92
N ALA A 290 30.21 -24.26 12.67
CA ALA A 290 29.77 -23.86 11.33
C ALA A 290 30.92 -23.66 10.34
N ALA A 291 32.08 -23.18 10.82
CA ALA A 291 33.29 -23.05 10.01
C ALA A 291 34.00 -24.39 9.76
N ALA A 292 33.73 -25.41 10.56
CA ALA A 292 34.26 -26.76 10.41
C ALA A 292 33.41 -27.68 9.51
N LEU A 293 32.22 -27.23 9.09
CA LEU A 293 31.39 -27.98 8.15
C LEU A 293 31.96 -27.89 6.73
N PRO A 294 32.07 -29.02 5.99
CA PRO A 294 32.53 -28.99 4.62
C PRO A 294 31.57 -28.14 3.77
N THR A 295 32.15 -27.21 3.00
CA THR A 295 31.40 -26.27 2.15
C THR A 295 30.64 -27.03 1.05
N LEU A 296 29.38 -27.38 1.29
CA LEU A 296 28.49 -28.05 0.32
C LEU A 296 28.10 -27.19 -0.89
N ALA A 297 28.72 -26.01 -1.07
CA ALA A 297 28.40 -25.04 -2.12
C ALA A 297 28.70 -25.51 -3.56
N ALA A 298 29.27 -26.72 -3.75
CA ALA A 298 29.56 -27.29 -5.06
C ALA A 298 28.77 -28.56 -5.40
N VAL A 299 27.89 -29.03 -4.50
CA VAL A 299 27.14 -30.28 -4.69
C VAL A 299 25.74 -29.96 -5.20
N PRO A 300 25.32 -30.41 -6.39
CA PRO A 300 23.96 -30.15 -6.88
C PRO A 300 22.94 -30.78 -5.92
N ALA A 301 21.87 -30.06 -5.57
CA ALA A 301 20.87 -30.48 -4.58
C ALA A 301 20.24 -31.86 -4.86
N SER A 302 20.28 -32.33 -6.11
CA SER A 302 19.86 -33.68 -6.52
C SER A 302 20.74 -34.81 -5.96
N SER A 303 21.98 -34.50 -5.58
CA SER A 303 22.95 -35.45 -5.03
C SER A 303 23.02 -35.45 -3.48
N LEU A 304 22.20 -34.61 -2.82
CA LEU A 304 22.03 -34.67 -1.36
C LEU A 304 20.97 -35.71 -0.96
N PRO A 305 21.19 -36.47 0.14
CA PRO A 305 20.18 -37.31 0.75
C PRO A 305 18.90 -36.52 1.09
N PRO A 306 17.70 -37.11 1.03
CA PRO A 306 16.43 -36.41 1.25
C PRO A 306 16.38 -35.60 2.56
N ALA A 307 17.01 -36.10 3.62
CA ALA A 307 17.09 -35.45 4.94
C ALA A 307 17.99 -34.21 4.99
N LEU A 308 18.87 -34.02 4.00
CA LEU A 308 19.84 -32.92 3.92
C LEU A 308 19.56 -31.99 2.73
N ARG A 309 18.45 -32.20 2.01
CA ARG A 309 18.01 -31.27 0.98
C ARG A 309 17.45 -30.01 1.65
N PRO A 310 17.89 -28.80 1.26
CA PRO A 310 17.24 -27.60 1.75
C PRO A 310 15.75 -27.64 1.36
N PRO A 311 14.83 -27.27 2.26
CA PRO A 311 13.41 -27.24 1.94
C PRO A 311 13.17 -26.32 0.75
N ALA A 312 12.10 -26.60 -0.01
CA ALA A 312 11.63 -25.68 -1.06
C ALA A 312 11.57 -24.25 -0.49
N PRO A 313 11.89 -23.21 -1.30
CA PRO A 313 11.93 -21.84 -0.80
C PRO A 313 10.66 -21.54 0.00
N LEU A 314 10.84 -20.92 1.18
CA LEU A 314 9.83 -20.69 2.22
C LEU A 314 8.76 -19.67 1.79
N CYS A 315 8.22 -19.78 0.57
CA CYS A 315 7.09 -19.01 0.08
C CYS A 315 5.75 -19.47 0.70
N GLY A 316 5.77 -20.55 1.49
CA GLY A 316 4.57 -21.09 2.13
C GLY A 316 3.89 -20.08 3.07
N SER A 317 4.67 -19.23 3.75
CA SER A 317 4.12 -18.16 4.60
C SER A 317 3.35 -17.10 3.79
N ASP A 318 3.84 -16.76 2.59
CA ASP A 318 3.20 -15.79 1.71
C ASP A 318 1.90 -16.33 1.11
N GLU A 319 1.87 -17.60 0.68
CA GLU A 319 0.62 -18.19 0.20
C GLU A 319 -0.39 -18.32 1.34
N ILE A 320 0.04 -18.71 2.56
CA ILE A 320 -0.84 -18.73 3.74
C ILE A 320 -1.39 -17.34 4.03
N ARG A 321 -0.56 -16.29 3.97
CA ARG A 321 -0.98 -14.89 4.15
C ARG A 321 -2.00 -14.46 3.10
N ILE A 322 -1.76 -14.77 1.82
CA ILE A 322 -2.66 -14.47 0.71
C ILE A 322 -4.01 -15.19 0.89
N GLN A 323 -3.99 -16.46 1.26
CA GLN A 323 -5.21 -17.24 1.50
C GLN A 323 -5.99 -16.69 2.70
N ALA A 324 -5.32 -16.34 3.80
CA ALA A 324 -5.96 -15.75 4.98
C ALA A 324 -6.59 -14.39 4.66
N TYR A 325 -5.90 -13.54 3.90
CA TYR A 325 -6.46 -12.27 3.44
C TYR A 325 -7.68 -12.51 2.54
N ALA A 326 -7.57 -13.38 1.53
CA ALA A 326 -8.67 -13.69 0.64
C ALA A 326 -9.88 -14.27 1.39
N ALA A 327 -9.66 -15.12 2.39
CA ALA A 327 -10.71 -15.66 3.26
C ALA A 327 -11.41 -14.58 4.08
N ARG A 328 -10.68 -13.61 4.63
CA ARG A 328 -11.29 -12.50 5.38
C ARG A 328 -12.16 -11.62 4.47
N ILE A 329 -11.71 -11.33 3.26
CA ILE A 329 -12.50 -10.56 2.28
C ILE A 329 -13.76 -11.35 1.89
N ALA A 330 -13.61 -12.61 1.47
CA ALA A 330 -14.74 -13.42 1.00
C ALA A 330 -15.75 -13.70 2.12
N GLY A 331 -15.27 -13.92 3.34
CA GLY A 331 -16.12 -14.09 4.52
C GLY A 331 -16.99 -12.87 4.84
N SER A 332 -16.54 -11.66 4.50
CA SER A 332 -17.34 -10.43 4.70
C SER A 332 -18.65 -10.39 3.89
N VAL A 333 -18.77 -11.23 2.86
CA VAL A 333 -19.94 -11.35 2.00
C VAL A 333 -20.49 -12.78 1.93
N GLY A 334 -20.01 -13.68 2.81
CA GLY A 334 -20.53 -15.04 2.95
C GLY A 334 -20.19 -15.99 1.79
N VAL A 335 -19.07 -15.79 1.09
CA VAL A 335 -18.63 -16.66 -0.03
C VAL A 335 -17.24 -17.25 0.21
N LYS A 336 -16.80 -18.21 -0.61
CA LYS A 336 -15.45 -18.78 -0.52
C LYS A 336 -14.42 -17.89 -1.24
N PRO A 337 -13.11 -17.97 -0.90
CA PRO A 337 -12.07 -17.15 -1.52
C PRO A 337 -11.97 -17.22 -3.05
N GLY A 338 -12.38 -18.35 -3.65
CA GLY A 338 -12.37 -18.59 -5.09
C GLY A 338 -13.65 -18.19 -5.82
N ASP A 339 -14.73 -17.91 -5.09
CA ASP A 339 -16.03 -17.58 -5.68
C ASP A 339 -16.06 -16.12 -6.15
N ASP A 340 -16.96 -15.79 -7.07
CA ASP A 340 -17.22 -14.41 -7.46
C ASP A 340 -17.79 -13.63 -6.26
N LEU A 341 -17.11 -12.55 -5.86
CA LEU A 341 -17.56 -11.69 -4.76
C LEU A 341 -18.85 -10.94 -5.10
N GLY A 342 -19.23 -10.82 -6.38
CA GLY A 342 -20.35 -10.02 -6.85
C GLY A 342 -20.24 -8.53 -6.51
N LEU A 343 -19.03 -7.94 -6.58
CA LEU A 343 -18.81 -6.53 -6.17
C LEU A 343 -19.49 -5.50 -7.08
N PHE A 344 -19.62 -5.83 -8.37
CA PHE A 344 -20.19 -4.95 -9.37
C PHE A 344 -21.21 -5.70 -10.24
N THR A 345 -22.25 -5.01 -10.69
CA THR A 345 -23.20 -5.53 -11.69
C THR A 345 -22.53 -5.60 -13.08
N ALA A 346 -23.22 -6.20 -14.05
CA ALA A 346 -22.76 -6.23 -15.44
C ALA A 346 -22.52 -4.81 -16.02
N ASP A 347 -23.32 -3.84 -15.61
CA ASP A 347 -23.18 -2.42 -15.99
C ASP A 347 -22.09 -1.67 -15.18
N GLY A 348 -21.37 -2.39 -14.30
CA GLY A 348 -20.37 -1.80 -13.43
C GLY A 348 -20.95 -1.01 -12.26
N GLN A 349 -22.23 -1.17 -11.89
CA GLN A 349 -22.77 -0.55 -10.67
C GLN A 349 -22.20 -1.24 -9.44
N ALA A 350 -21.81 -0.49 -8.41
CA ALA A 350 -21.43 -1.11 -7.14
C ALA A 350 -22.64 -1.84 -6.54
N THR A 351 -22.43 -3.07 -6.04
CA THR A 351 -23.47 -3.79 -5.30
C THR A 351 -23.32 -3.53 -3.80
N ALA A 352 -24.30 -3.97 -3.01
CA ALA A 352 -24.22 -3.93 -1.54
C ALA A 352 -23.04 -4.71 -0.96
N ARG A 353 -22.39 -5.58 -1.75
CA ARG A 353 -21.22 -6.38 -1.33
C ARG A 353 -19.90 -5.61 -1.37
N LEU A 354 -19.83 -4.46 -2.06
CA LEU A 354 -18.59 -3.69 -2.18
C LEU A 354 -18.16 -3.08 -0.83
N ALA A 355 -19.08 -2.48 -0.09
CA ALA A 355 -18.80 -1.85 1.19
C ALA A 355 -18.18 -2.81 2.24
N PRO A 356 -18.78 -3.98 2.55
CA PRO A 356 -18.18 -4.91 3.51
C PRO A 356 -16.81 -5.42 3.08
N VAL A 357 -16.58 -5.62 1.78
CA VAL A 357 -15.27 -6.01 1.24
C VAL A 357 -14.23 -4.91 1.44
N LEU A 358 -14.55 -3.66 1.13
CA LEU A 358 -13.63 -2.53 1.37
C LEU A 358 -13.28 -2.37 2.85
N LEU A 359 -14.26 -2.54 3.75
CA LEU A 359 -14.03 -2.51 5.20
C LEU A 359 -13.15 -3.67 5.66
N ALA A 360 -13.38 -4.88 5.14
CA ALA A 360 -12.57 -6.05 5.44
C ALA A 360 -11.12 -5.86 4.96
N MET A 361 -10.92 -5.36 3.74
CA MET A 361 -9.59 -5.02 3.21
C MET A 361 -8.88 -4.01 4.10
N SER A 362 -9.54 -2.89 4.41
CA SER A 362 -8.95 -1.87 5.30
C SER A 362 -8.57 -2.43 6.67
N SER A 363 -9.40 -3.32 7.25
CA SER A 363 -9.07 -3.96 8.54
C SER A 363 -7.82 -4.86 8.47
N VAL A 364 -7.57 -5.51 7.33
CA VAL A 364 -6.37 -6.34 7.15
C VAL A 364 -5.13 -5.46 7.08
N GLU A 365 -5.21 -4.38 6.30
CA GLU A 365 -4.08 -3.47 6.06
C GLU A 365 -3.71 -2.63 7.29
N LEU A 366 -4.70 -2.25 8.10
CA LEU A 366 -4.52 -1.34 9.23
C LEU A 366 -4.46 -2.05 10.60
N GLY A 367 -4.80 -3.33 10.66
CA GLY A 367 -4.74 -4.15 11.86
C GLY A 367 -5.75 -3.72 12.93
N ALA A 368 -5.31 -2.94 13.92
CA ALA A 368 -6.14 -2.50 15.03
C ALA A 368 -7.17 -1.43 14.63
N LEU A 369 -6.93 -0.76 13.51
CA LEU A 369 -7.81 0.26 12.93
C LEU A 369 -8.49 -0.29 11.67
N ARG A 370 -9.55 0.38 11.22
CA ARG A 370 -10.19 0.19 9.91
C ARG A 370 -10.90 1.45 9.46
N ALA A 371 -11.08 1.63 8.16
CA ALA A 371 -11.91 2.70 7.61
C ALA A 371 -13.33 2.71 8.22
N SER A 372 -13.89 3.90 8.39
CA SER A 372 -15.28 4.04 8.85
C SER A 372 -16.27 3.65 7.73
N PRO A 373 -17.43 3.09 8.07
CA PRO A 373 -18.48 2.80 7.08
C PRO A 373 -18.94 4.04 6.31
N ALA A 374 -18.98 5.20 6.98
CA ALA A 374 -19.37 6.47 6.36
C ALA A 374 -18.39 6.89 5.27
N LEU A 375 -17.08 6.76 5.51
CA LEU A 375 -16.05 7.05 4.52
C LEU A 375 -16.19 6.16 3.27
N VAL A 376 -16.41 4.86 3.49
CA VAL A 376 -16.62 3.89 2.40
C VAL A 376 -17.90 4.19 1.62
N ALA A 377 -19.01 4.46 2.31
CA ALA A 377 -20.29 4.77 1.67
C ALA A 377 -20.20 6.05 0.82
N ALA A 378 -19.52 7.09 1.32
CA ALA A 378 -19.32 8.33 0.57
C ALA A 378 -18.50 8.12 -0.71
N ALA A 379 -17.44 7.29 -0.65
CA ALA A 379 -16.63 6.98 -1.82
C ALA A 379 -17.39 6.19 -2.89
N ILE A 380 -18.20 5.21 -2.48
CA ILE A 380 -19.07 4.46 -3.39
C ILE A 380 -20.08 5.41 -4.07
N ALA A 381 -20.71 6.30 -3.29
CA ALA A 381 -21.68 7.26 -3.81
C ALA A 381 -21.06 8.24 -4.83
N ARG A 382 -19.85 8.75 -4.58
CA ARG A 382 -19.11 9.58 -5.53
C ARG A 382 -18.82 8.83 -6.83
N ALA A 383 -18.28 7.61 -6.73
CA ALA A 383 -17.97 6.79 -7.90
C ALA A 383 -19.23 6.46 -8.75
N ASP A 384 -20.37 6.22 -8.11
CA ASP A 384 -21.63 5.97 -8.82
C ASP A 384 -22.20 7.24 -9.48
N THR A 385 -22.02 8.40 -8.84
CA THR A 385 -22.40 9.71 -9.39
C THR A 385 -21.57 10.05 -10.63
N GLU A 386 -20.24 9.95 -10.54
CA GLU A 386 -19.32 10.19 -11.66
C GLU A 386 -19.64 9.32 -12.87
N ARG A 387 -19.89 8.02 -12.63
CA ARG A 387 -20.27 7.10 -13.72
C ARG A 387 -21.61 7.48 -14.34
N THR A 388 -22.60 7.85 -13.52
CA THR A 388 -23.91 8.26 -14.03
C THR A 388 -23.79 9.51 -14.89
N ALA A 389 -22.94 10.47 -14.50
CA ALA A 389 -22.61 11.64 -15.30
C ALA A 389 -21.90 11.27 -16.61
N ALA A 390 -20.88 10.41 -16.55
CA ALA A 390 -20.14 9.95 -17.74
C ALA A 390 -21.05 9.20 -18.74
N ARG A 391 -21.99 8.39 -18.24
CA ARG A 391 -22.98 7.72 -19.09
C ARG A 391 -23.91 8.71 -19.78
N ARG A 392 -24.44 9.70 -19.05
CA ARG A 392 -25.28 10.77 -19.64
C ARG A 392 -24.53 11.57 -20.71
N GLN A 393 -23.24 11.85 -20.49
CA GLN A 393 -22.40 12.53 -21.49
C GLN A 393 -22.20 11.67 -22.74
N ALA A 394 -21.98 10.36 -22.59
CA ALA A 394 -21.87 9.45 -23.72
C ALA A 394 -23.18 9.33 -24.52
N GLU A 395 -24.33 9.37 -23.83
CA GLU A 395 -25.67 9.35 -24.45
C GLU A 395 -26.01 10.68 -25.14
N ALA A 396 -25.48 11.81 -24.67
CA ALA A 396 -25.75 13.15 -25.23
C ALA A 396 -25.06 13.41 -26.60
N GLY A 397 -24.10 12.57 -27.00
CA GLY A 397 -23.37 12.72 -28.27
C GLY A 397 -22.41 13.93 -28.30
N PRO A 398 -21.48 13.99 -29.27
CA PRO A 398 -20.61 15.16 -29.43
C PRO A 398 -21.43 16.38 -29.88
N PRO A 399 -21.06 17.61 -29.46
CA PRO A 399 -21.73 18.81 -29.94
C PRO A 399 -21.64 18.91 -31.48
N PRO A 400 -22.67 19.45 -32.15
CA PRO A 400 -22.62 19.64 -33.60
C PRO A 400 -21.40 20.50 -33.95
N ALA A 401 -20.64 20.06 -34.97
CA ALA A 401 -19.50 20.81 -35.47
C ALA A 401 -19.96 22.17 -36.04
N PRO A 402 -19.17 23.24 -35.89
CA PRO A 402 -19.52 24.58 -36.35
C PRO A 402 -19.65 24.68 -37.87
#